data_AF-A0A4Q0I7J8-F1
#
_entry.id   AF-A0A4Q0I7J8-F1
#
_cell.length_a   1.000
_cell.length_b   1.000
_cell.length_c   1.000
_cell.angle_alpha   90.00
_cell.angle_beta   90.00
_cell.angle_gamma   90.00
#
_symmetry.space_group_name_H-M   'P 1'
#
loop_
_entity.id
_entity.type
_entity.pdbx_description
1 polymer ?
#
loop_
_entity_poly.entity_id
_entity_poly.type
_entity_poly.pdbx_seq_one_letter_code
_entity_poly.pdbx_strand_id
1 'polypeptide(L)'
;MISRNGSITYGNAITDAHPEALQICDRFHLLKNLTLYVTEYLKKRLKPQVLIQAVSGETKKMEAIKQVDENRKLTLKEKYEKIN
;
A
#
# COMPACT_ATOMS: atom_id res chain seq x y z
N MET A 1 5.91 -29.76 20.22
CA MET A 1 4.88 -28.71 20.13
C MET A 1 5.53 -27.41 19.69
N ILE A 2 4.92 -26.67 18.77
CA ILE A 2 5.45 -25.42 18.21
C ILE A 2 4.43 -24.32 18.42
N SER A 3 4.80 -23.23 19.12
CA SER A 3 3.92 -22.07 19.28
C SER A 3 4.01 -21.14 18.07
N ARG A 4 2.89 -20.90 17.38
CA ARG A 4 2.84 -20.10 16.14
C ARG A 4 1.44 -19.55 15.85
N ASN A 5 1.35 -18.61 14.91
CA ASN A 5 0.17 -17.78 14.63
C ASN A 5 -1.03 -18.48 13.94
N GLY A 6 -1.10 -19.81 13.94
CA GLY A 6 -2.18 -20.58 13.30
C GLY A 6 -2.13 -20.72 11.76
N SER A 7 -1.07 -20.27 11.09
CA SER A 7 -0.97 -20.38 9.62
C SER A 7 -0.94 -21.83 9.12
N ILE A 8 -1.79 -22.13 8.12
CA ILE A 8 -1.87 -23.45 7.46
C ILE A 8 -0.56 -23.83 6.79
N THR A 9 0.10 -22.90 6.09
CA THR A 9 1.38 -23.17 5.41
C THR A 9 2.46 -23.63 6.39
N TYR A 10 2.52 -23.00 7.56
CA TYR A 10 3.45 -23.43 8.61
C TYR A 10 3.00 -24.74 9.24
N GLY A 11 1.69 -24.95 9.39
CA GLY A 11 1.14 -26.23 9.86
C GLY A 11 1.58 -27.39 8.98
N ASN A 12 1.41 -27.25 7.67
CA ASN A 12 1.82 -28.27 6.71
C ASN A 12 3.34 -28.52 6.77
N ALA A 13 4.15 -27.45 6.77
CA ALA A 13 5.60 -27.60 6.87
C ALA A 13 6.05 -28.24 8.19
N ILE A 14 5.34 -27.96 9.29
CA ILE A 14 5.58 -28.58 10.60
C ILE A 14 5.22 -30.07 10.54
N THR A 15 4.06 -30.42 9.99
CA THR A 15 3.63 -31.81 9.83
C THR A 15 4.59 -32.61 8.95
N ASP A 16 5.08 -32.01 7.86
CA ASP A 16 6.03 -32.66 6.94
C ASP A 16 7.39 -32.90 7.60
N ALA A 17 7.91 -31.94 8.39
CA ALA A 17 9.21 -32.04 9.04
C ALA A 17 9.17 -32.87 10.35
N HIS A 18 8.09 -32.73 11.12
CA HIS A 18 7.90 -33.35 12.43
C HIS A 18 6.44 -33.76 12.62
N PRO A 19 6.02 -34.95 12.13
CA PRO A 19 4.62 -35.40 12.17
C PRO A 19 3.98 -35.41 13.57
N GLU A 20 4.79 -35.66 14.61
CA GLU A 20 4.36 -35.68 16.01
C GLU A 20 4.25 -34.28 16.65
N ALA A 21 4.73 -33.24 15.96
CA ALA A 21 4.73 -31.89 16.50
C ALA A 21 3.38 -31.19 16.24
N LEU A 22 2.64 -30.89 17.31
CA LEU A 22 1.45 -30.07 17.23
C LEU A 22 1.78 -28.56 17.16
N GLN A 23 1.18 -27.85 16.22
CA GLN A 23 1.16 -26.39 16.20
C GLN A 23 0.08 -25.86 17.15
N ILE A 24 0.45 -24.94 18.04
CA ILE A 24 -0.47 -24.28 18.96
C ILE A 24 -0.39 -22.77 18.78
N CYS A 25 -1.55 -22.11 18.76
CA CYS A 25 -1.62 -20.65 18.79
C CYS A 25 -1.74 -20.18 20.24
N ASP A 26 -0.67 -19.60 20.78
CA ASP A 26 -0.70 -19.02 22.12
C ASP A 26 -1.51 -17.71 22.18
N ARG A 27 -1.77 -17.25 23.41
CA ARG A 27 -2.54 -16.03 23.67
C ARG A 27 -1.89 -14.77 23.07
N PHE A 28 -0.55 -14.73 22.99
CA PHE A 28 0.16 -13.59 22.42
C PHE A 28 -0.07 -13.51 20.91
N HIS A 29 0.03 -14.63 20.20
CA HIS A 29 -0.23 -14.71 18.77
C HIS A 29 -1.68 -14.37 18.41
N LEU A 30 -2.64 -14.84 19.21
CA LEU A 30 -4.05 -14.49 19.03
C LEU A 30 -4.27 -12.98 19.17
N LEU A 31 -3.79 -12.38 20.26
CA LEU A 31 -3.95 -10.95 20.52
C LEU A 31 -3.25 -10.10 19.46
N LYS A 32 -2.00 -10.43 19.11
CA LYS A 32 -1.22 -9.74 18.08
C LYS A 32 -1.93 -9.76 16.73
N ASN A 33 -2.39 -10.94 16.29
CA ASN A 33 -3.05 -11.05 15.00
C ASN A 33 -4.35 -10.24 15.00
N LEU A 34 -5.17 -10.36 16.05
CA LEU A 34 -6.41 -9.60 16.19
C LEU A 34 -6.17 -8.09 16.12
N THR A 35 -5.22 -7.57 16.91
CA THR A 35 -4.93 -6.14 16.94
C THR A 35 -4.43 -5.64 15.59
N LEU A 36 -3.54 -6.38 14.92
CA LEU A 36 -3.08 -6.05 13.57
C LEU A 36 -4.23 -5.99 12.57
N TYR A 37 -5.11 -6.98 12.55
CA TYR A 37 -6.27 -6.99 11.64
C TYR A 37 -7.20 -5.80 11.89
N VAL A 38 -7.50 -5.51 13.15
CA VAL A 38 -8.34 -4.36 13.53
C VAL A 38 -7.67 -3.05 13.11
N THR A 39 -6.37 -2.88 13.36
CA THR A 39 -5.62 -1.69 12.95
C THR A 39 -5.68 -1.47 11.44
N GLU A 40 -5.41 -2.51 10.64
CA GLU A 40 -5.46 -2.39 9.18
C GLU A 40 -6.87 -2.14 8.66
N TYR A 41 -7.88 -2.74 9.28
CA TYR A 41 -9.28 -2.44 8.98
C TYR A 41 -9.61 -0.96 9.25
N LEU A 42 -9.24 -0.46 10.43
CA LEU A 42 -9.49 0.92 10.83
C LEU A 42 -8.74 1.91 9.92
N LYS A 43 -7.48 1.66 9.58
CA LYS A 43 -6.72 2.50 8.63
C LYS A 43 -7.41 2.61 7.26
N LYS A 44 -8.07 1.55 6.79
CA LYS A 44 -8.83 1.56 5.53
C LYS A 44 -10.16 2.30 5.64
N ARG A 45 -10.82 2.24 6.80
CA ARG A 45 -12.14 2.83 7.03
C ARG A 45 -12.07 4.31 7.41
N LEU A 46 -11.07 4.69 8.20
CA LEU A 46 -10.87 6.05 8.67
C LEU A 46 -10.08 6.81 7.60
N LYS A 47 -10.57 7.99 7.21
CA LYS A 47 -9.81 8.87 6.31
C LYS A 47 -8.52 9.30 7.01
N PRO A 48 -7.34 9.26 6.35
CA PRO A 48 -6.12 9.84 6.92
C PRO A 48 -6.37 11.31 7.26
N GLN A 49 -6.39 11.66 8.53
CA GLN A 49 -6.38 13.05 8.98
C GLN A 49 -4.92 13.55 8.93
N VAL A 50 -4.37 13.66 7.72
CA VAL A 50 -3.12 14.40 7.55
C VAL A 50 -3.52 15.87 7.38
N LEU A 51 -3.45 16.62 8.46
CA LEU A 51 -3.52 18.09 8.42
C LEU A 51 -2.25 18.60 7.72
N ILE A 52 -2.30 18.73 6.40
CA ILE A 52 -1.28 19.46 5.67
C ILE A 52 -1.56 20.94 5.94
N GLN A 53 -0.67 21.60 6.69
CA GLN A 53 -0.67 23.06 6.73
C GLN A 53 -0.45 23.56 5.31
N ALA A 54 -1.43 24.26 4.76
CA ALA A 54 -1.29 24.93 3.47
C ALA A 54 -0.18 25.97 3.62
N VAL A 55 1.04 25.63 3.19
CA VAL A 55 2.05 26.64 2.91
C VAL A 55 1.50 27.41 1.71
N SER A 56 1.26 28.70 1.91
CA SER A 56 0.82 29.68 0.91
C SER A 56 1.88 29.89 -0.18
N GLY A 57 2.20 28.83 -0.92
CA GLY A 57 3.12 28.79 -2.06
C GLY A 57 2.39 28.40 -3.34
N GLU A 58 1.18 28.90 -3.53
CA GLU A 58 0.44 28.76 -4.79
C GLU A 58 0.98 29.79 -5.80
N THR A 59 1.87 29.36 -6.70
CA THR A 59 2.09 30.06 -7.98
C THR A 59 2.91 29.19 -8.94
N LYS A 60 4.04 28.62 -8.49
CA LYS A 60 5.00 27.96 -9.40
C LYS A 60 4.52 26.64 -10.02
N LYS A 61 3.70 25.85 -9.31
CA LYS A 61 3.19 24.55 -9.82
C LYS A 61 2.17 24.71 -10.95
N MET A 62 1.33 25.74 -10.89
CA MET A 62 0.28 25.95 -11.88
C MET A 62 0.84 26.46 -13.21
N GLU A 63 1.92 27.24 -13.17
CA GLU A 63 2.65 27.71 -14.35
C GLU A 63 3.40 26.57 -15.06
N ALA A 64 4.03 25.67 -14.30
CA ALA A 64 4.72 24.52 -14.86
C ALA A 64 3.77 23.56 -15.60
N ILE A 65 2.56 23.33 -15.06
CA ILE A 65 1.54 22.48 -15.70
C ILE A 65 1.07 23.11 -17.01
N LYS A 66 0.79 24.42 -17.03
CA LYS A 66 0.39 25.14 -18.25
C LYS A 66 1.44 25.07 -19.36
N GLN A 67 2.72 25.21 -19.02
CA GLN A 67 3.81 25.13 -19.99
C GLN A 67 3.93 23.73 -20.61
N VAL A 68 3.75 22.67 -19.81
CA VAL A 68 3.78 21.29 -20.32
C VAL A 68 2.63 21.03 -21.29
N ASP A 69 1.44 21.54 -21.00
CA ASP A 69 0.26 21.37 -21.87
C ASP A 69 0.42 22.12 -23.20
N GLU A 70 0.97 23.33 -23.20
CA GLU A 70 1.26 24.08 -24.42
C GLU A 70 2.33 23.40 -25.28
N ASN A 71 3.42 22.93 -24.66
CA ASN A 71 4.48 22.19 -25.37
C ASN A 71 3.96 20.90 -26.02
N ARG A 72 3.02 20.20 -25.36
CA ARG A 72 2.37 19.01 -25.91
C ARG A 72 1.53 19.34 -27.15
N LYS A 73 0.79 20.45 -27.15
CA LYS A 73 0.00 20.90 -28.31
C LYS A 73 0.90 21.25 -29.50
N LEU A 74 1.99 21.98 -29.25
CA LEU A 74 2.98 22.33 -30.27
C LEU A 74 3.59 21.08 -30.92
N THR A 75 4.01 20.10 -30.11
CA THR A 75 4.60 18.84 -30.61
C THR A 75 3.62 18.05 -31.48
N LEU A 76 2.32 18.03 -31.11
CA LEU A 76 1.30 17.35 -31.90
C LEU A 76 1.04 18.04 -33.24
N LYS A 77 1.05 19.37 -33.25
CA LYS A 77 0.90 20.17 -34.47
C LYS A 77 2.07 19.95 -35.44
N GLU A 78 3.30 20.00 -34.94
CA GLU A 78 4.50 19.75 -35.75
C GLU A 78 4.52 18.34 -36.36
N LYS A 79 4.02 17.32 -35.63
CA LYS A 79 3.90 15.96 -36.17
C LYS A 79 2.88 15.88 -37.30
N TYR A 80 1.78 16.62 -37.20
CA TYR A 80 0.73 16.63 -38.22
C TYR A 80 1.19 17.34 -39.50
N GLU A 81 1.91 18.45 -39.35
CA GLU A 81 2.47 19.21 -40.48
C GLU A 81 3.60 18.48 -41.22
N LYS A 82 4.30 17.54 -40.59
CA LYS A 82 5.32 16.70 -41.25
C LYS A 82 4.78 15.51 -42.04
N ILE A 83 3.49 15.21 -41.89
CA ILE A 83 2.82 14.06 -42.54
C ILE A 83 2.03 14.50 -43.78
N ASN A 84 1.74 15.80 -43.92
CA ASN A 84 1.21 16.42 -45.15
C ASN A 84 2.33 17.04 -45.99
#